data_AF-A0A0D0C059-F1
#
_entry.id   AF-A0A0D0C059-F1
#
_cell.length_a   1.000
_cell.length_b   1.000
_cell.length_c   1.000
_cell.angle_alpha   90.00
_cell.angle_beta   90.00
_cell.angle_gamma   90.00
#
_symmetry.space_group_name_H-M   'P 1'
#
loop_
_entity.id
_entity.type
_entity.pdbx_description
1 polymer ?
#
loop_
_entity_poly.entity_id
_entity_poly.type
_entity_poly.pdbx_seq_one_letter_code
_entity_poly.pdbx_strand_id
1 'polypeptide(L)'
;SKSAANTVMLQGFNSRHITGRASGALCKEFRELKLLDKITKLHYNGKLDPSVKGSTCKSLIQEFVLWKGLSYVPQNIHVSIHWNKSNPLVLANKEDVLWTYLKKTQAKK
;
A
#
# COMPACT_ATOMS: atom_id res chain seq x y z
N SER A 1 -8.80 -43.22 32.01
CA SER A 1 -8.73 -41.76 32.16
C SER A 1 -7.82 -41.21 31.07
N LYS A 2 -8.32 -40.42 30.10
CA LYS A 2 -7.48 -39.88 29.01
C LYS A 2 -6.80 -38.60 29.52
N SER A 3 -5.47 -38.66 29.66
CA SER A 3 -4.65 -37.53 30.12
C SER A 3 -4.50 -36.48 29.01
N ALA A 4 -4.80 -35.23 29.33
CA ALA A 4 -4.65 -34.07 28.44
C ALA A 4 -3.27 -33.40 28.53
N ALA A 5 -2.27 -34.10 29.09
CA ALA A 5 -0.95 -33.55 29.43
C ALA A 5 -0.17 -32.94 28.25
N ASN A 6 -0.53 -33.26 27.01
CA ASN A 6 0.12 -32.75 25.78
C ASN A 6 -0.81 -31.90 24.90
N THR A 7 -1.95 -31.44 25.41
CA THR A 7 -2.91 -30.64 24.63
C THR A 7 -2.77 -29.17 24.97
N VAL A 8 -2.17 -28.39 24.07
CA VAL A 8 -2.21 -26.92 24.15
C VAL A 8 -3.53 -26.44 23.56
N MET A 9 -4.42 -25.93 24.39
CA MET A 9 -5.64 -25.26 23.95
C MET A 9 -5.29 -23.85 23.47
N LEU A 10 -5.13 -23.68 22.17
CA LEU A 10 -5.00 -22.36 21.55
C LEU A 10 -6.37 -21.66 21.64
N GLN A 11 -6.46 -20.68 22.54
CA GLN A 11 -7.67 -19.87 22.72
C GLN A 11 -8.04 -19.22 21.37
N GLY A 12 -9.33 -19.31 21.03
CA GLY A 12 -9.86 -19.07 19.69
C GLY A 12 -9.21 -17.89 18.99
N PHE A 13 -8.43 -18.17 17.94
CA PHE A 13 -7.91 -17.12 17.09
C PHE A 13 -9.06 -16.34 16.51
N ASN A 14 -8.98 -15.01 16.56
CA ASN A 14 -9.88 -14.19 15.78
C ASN A 14 -9.61 -14.53 14.31
N SER A 15 -10.54 -15.22 13.66
CA SER A 15 -10.40 -15.60 12.26
C SER A 15 -10.16 -14.38 11.38
N ARG A 16 -10.59 -13.16 11.76
CA ARG A 16 -10.23 -11.94 11.03
C ARG A 16 -8.76 -11.53 11.17
N HIS A 17 -8.02 -11.95 12.19
CA HIS A 17 -6.56 -11.68 12.23
C HIS A 17 -5.78 -12.67 11.36
N ILE A 18 -6.29 -13.89 11.19
CA ILE A 18 -5.67 -14.93 10.35
C ILE A 18 -6.10 -14.80 8.88
N THR A 19 -7.36 -14.43 8.66
CA THR A 19 -8.02 -14.38 7.35
C THR A 19 -8.36 -12.95 6.91
N GLY A 20 -8.18 -11.96 7.78
CA GLY A 20 -8.44 -10.56 7.44
C GLY A 20 -7.35 -10.01 6.56
N ARG A 21 -7.78 -9.22 5.58
CA ARG A 21 -6.91 -8.43 4.72
C ARG A 21 -5.81 -7.75 5.54
N ALA A 22 -4.64 -7.62 4.91
CA ALA A 22 -3.60 -6.70 5.35
C ALA A 22 -4.19 -5.35 5.77
N SER A 23 -3.57 -4.69 6.75
CA SER A 23 -4.03 -3.38 7.24
C SER A 23 -4.22 -2.39 6.08
N GLY A 24 -5.11 -1.41 6.24
CA GLY A 24 -5.38 -0.42 5.17
C GLY A 24 -4.11 0.28 4.67
N ALA A 25 -3.19 0.61 5.59
CA ALA A 25 -1.89 1.18 5.27
C ALA A 25 -1.02 0.21 4.46
N LEU A 26 -0.92 -1.05 4.90
CA LEU A 26 -0.12 -2.05 4.19
C LEU A 26 -0.69 -2.37 2.80
N CYS A 27 -2.02 -2.48 2.68
CA CYS A 27 -2.68 -2.62 1.38
C CYS A 27 -2.35 -1.45 0.45
N LYS A 28 -2.30 -0.22 0.96
CA LYS A 28 -1.93 0.96 0.17
C LYS A 28 -0.51 0.86 -0.35
N GLU A 29 0.46 0.52 0.50
CA GLU A 29 1.86 0.35 0.07
C GLU A 29 2.00 -0.72 -1.02
N PHE A 30 1.33 -1.87 -0.85
CA PHE A 30 1.34 -2.91 -1.88
C PHE A 30 0.72 -2.45 -3.21
N ARG A 31 -0.35 -1.66 -3.17
CA ARG A 31 -0.98 -1.10 -4.39
C ARG A 31 -0.04 -0.12 -5.09
N GLU A 32 0.58 0.78 -4.34
CA GLU A 32 1.55 1.75 -4.86
C GLU A 32 2.74 1.03 -5.52
N LEU A 33 3.30 0.00 -4.88
CA LEU A 33 4.37 -0.82 -5.45
C LEU A 33 3.95 -1.52 -6.75
N LYS A 34 2.72 -2.05 -6.82
CA LYS A 34 2.22 -2.70 -8.04
C LYS A 34 1.98 -1.71 -9.18
N LEU A 35 1.58 -0.49 -8.87
CA LEU A 35 1.46 0.58 -9.86
C LEU A 35 2.85 0.99 -10.38
N LEU A 36 3.83 1.15 -9.50
CA LEU A 36 5.21 1.45 -9.90
C LEU A 36 5.80 0.34 -10.78
N ASP A 37 5.65 -0.93 -10.41
CA ASP A 37 6.08 -2.07 -11.24
C ASP A 37 5.44 -2.02 -12.64
N LYS A 38 4.15 -1.65 -12.72
CA LYS A 38 3.46 -1.50 -14.01
C LYS A 38 4.00 -0.32 -14.82
N ILE A 39 4.26 0.82 -14.19
CA ILE A 39 4.86 2.00 -14.82
C ILE A 39 6.24 1.67 -15.37
N THR A 40 7.11 1.04 -14.56
CA THR A 40 8.45 0.63 -14.96
C THR A 40 8.41 -0.32 -16.16
N LYS A 41 7.50 -1.30 -16.15
CA LYS A 41 7.30 -2.21 -17.29
C LYS A 41 6.85 -1.48 -18.56
N LEU A 42 5.95 -0.51 -18.44
CA LEU A 42 5.50 0.27 -19.60
C LEU A 42 6.61 1.17 -20.12
N HIS A 43 7.37 1.80 -19.24
CA HIS A 43 8.51 2.65 -19.59
C HIS A 43 9.58 1.85 -20.32
N TYR A 44 9.98 0.70 -19.78
CA TYR A 44 10.96 -0.19 -20.42
C TYR A 44 10.53 -0.64 -21.81
N ASN A 45 9.23 -0.93 -21.99
CA ASN A 45 8.68 -1.34 -23.28
C ASN A 45 8.38 -0.17 -24.24
N GLY A 46 8.68 1.09 -23.86
CA GLY A 46 8.36 2.27 -24.68
C GLY A 46 6.86 2.53 -24.86
N LYS A 47 6.01 2.00 -23.95
CA LYS A 47 4.53 2.08 -24.00
C LYS A 47 3.94 3.00 -22.93
N LEU A 48 4.78 3.68 -22.15
CA LEU A 48 4.31 4.66 -21.18
C LEU A 48 3.97 5.96 -21.91
N ASP A 49 2.82 6.53 -21.59
CA ASP A 49 2.38 7.79 -22.18
C ASP A 49 3.34 8.93 -21.79
N PRO A 50 3.76 9.80 -22.73
CA PRO A 50 4.66 10.91 -22.45
C PRO A 50 4.11 11.92 -21.43
N SER A 51 2.80 11.97 -21.21
CA SER A 51 2.18 12.81 -20.18
C SER A 51 2.50 12.37 -18.75
N VAL A 52 2.81 11.08 -18.54
CA VAL A 52 3.10 10.53 -17.21
C VAL A 52 4.52 10.90 -16.80
N LYS A 53 4.66 11.96 -16.00
CA LYS A 53 5.94 12.46 -15.49
C LYS A 53 5.86 12.70 -13.98
N GLY A 54 6.96 12.48 -13.27
CA GLY A 54 7.01 12.80 -11.85
C GLY A 54 8.42 12.74 -11.30
N SER A 55 8.75 13.70 -10.43
CA SER A 55 10.01 13.75 -9.68
C SER A 55 10.07 12.75 -8.53
N THR A 56 8.91 12.25 -8.07
CA THR A 56 8.80 11.31 -6.96
C THR A 56 7.94 10.12 -7.37
N CYS A 57 8.09 9.00 -6.67
CA CYS A 57 7.23 7.82 -6.88
C CYS A 57 5.75 8.19 -6.73
N LYS A 58 5.41 9.06 -5.77
CA LYS A 58 4.04 9.51 -5.54
C LYS A 58 3.49 10.31 -6.71
N SER A 59 4.24 11.27 -7.24
CA SER A 59 3.79 12.07 -8.39
C SER A 59 3.66 11.21 -9.66
N LEU A 60 4.58 10.26 -9.88
CA LEU A 60 4.47 9.30 -10.97
C LEU A 60 3.19 8.44 -10.87
N ILE A 61 2.87 7.92 -9.69
CA ILE A 61 1.65 7.13 -9.48
C ILE A 61 0.41 8.01 -9.72
N GLN A 62 0.41 9.25 -9.24
CA GLN A 62 -0.72 10.18 -9.45
C GLN A 62 -0.97 10.43 -10.94
N GLU A 63 0.05 10.82 -11.69
CA GLU A 63 -0.07 11.05 -13.15
C GLU A 63 -0.47 9.78 -13.90
N PHE A 64 0.10 8.63 -13.53
CA PHE A 64 -0.27 7.36 -14.13
C PHE A 64 -1.74 7.00 -13.89
N VAL A 65 -2.25 7.23 -12.69
CA VAL A 65 -3.64 6.98 -12.33
C VAL A 65 -4.58 7.99 -13.00
N LEU A 66 -4.16 9.25 -13.20
CA LEU A 66 -4.91 10.22 -13.99
C LEU A 66 -5.04 9.77 -15.45
N TRP A 67 -3.97 9.25 -16.04
CA TRP A 67 -3.97 8.73 -17.40
C TRP A 67 -4.77 7.44 -17.57
N LYS A 68 -4.61 6.45 -16.68
CA LYS A 68 -5.31 5.15 -16.78
C LYS A 68 -6.73 5.16 -16.23
N GLY A 69 -7.02 6.05 -15.27
CA GLY A 69 -8.25 6.09 -14.50
C GLY A 69 -8.14 5.46 -13.11
N LEU A 70 -8.90 6.01 -12.15
CA LEU A 70 -8.93 5.60 -10.74
C LEU A 70 -9.35 4.14 -10.51
N SER A 71 -10.11 3.55 -11.45
CA SER A 71 -10.57 2.16 -11.40
C SER A 71 -9.60 1.17 -12.05
N TYR A 72 -8.49 1.64 -12.61
CA TYR A 72 -7.51 0.78 -13.26
C TYR A 72 -6.84 -0.14 -12.25
N VAL A 73 -6.91 -1.45 -12.45
CA VAL A 73 -6.21 -2.46 -11.65
C VAL A 73 -5.30 -3.28 -12.57
N PRO A 74 -3.96 -3.31 -12.33
CA PRO A 74 -3.06 -4.17 -13.08
C PRO A 74 -3.45 -5.66 -13.00
N GLN A 75 -3.25 -6.39 -14.10
CA GLN A 75 -3.73 -7.77 -14.29
C GLN A 75 -3.15 -8.80 -13.31
N ASN A 76 -1.92 -8.60 -12.81
CA ASN A 76 -1.20 -9.56 -11.94
C ASN A 76 -1.23 -9.15 -10.47
N ILE A 77 -2.36 -8.65 -9.99
CA ILE A 77 -2.56 -8.25 -8.59
C ILE A 77 -3.40 -9.30 -7.86
N HIS A 78 -3.05 -9.58 -6.61
CA HIS A 78 -3.82 -10.49 -5.78
C HIS A 78 -5.18 -9.88 -5.39
N VAL A 79 -6.25 -10.67 -5.42
CA VAL A 79 -7.63 -10.23 -5.16
C VAL A 79 -7.81 -9.50 -3.81
N SER A 80 -7.00 -9.85 -2.80
CA SER A 80 -7.05 -9.22 -1.48
C SER A 80 -6.65 -7.74 -1.47
N ILE A 81 -5.87 -7.29 -2.45
CA ILE A 81 -5.40 -5.90 -2.55
C ILE A 81 -6.05 -5.15 -3.72
N HIS A 82 -6.99 -5.76 -4.45
CA HIS A 82 -7.80 -5.06 -5.46
C HIS A 82 -8.51 -3.84 -4.86
N TRP A 83 -8.68 -2.81 -5.68
CA TRP A 83 -9.49 -1.64 -5.37
C TRP A 83 -10.68 -1.53 -6.31
N ASN A 84 -11.77 -0.98 -5.80
CA ASN A 84 -13.03 -0.76 -6.51
C ASN A 84 -13.80 0.38 -5.83
N LYS A 85 -15.05 0.62 -6.24
CA LYS A 85 -15.89 1.68 -5.66
C LYS A 85 -16.08 1.55 -4.14
N SER A 86 -16.12 0.33 -3.61
CA SER A 86 -16.28 0.05 -2.16
C SER A 86 -14.97 0.10 -1.38
N ASN A 87 -13.83 -0.03 -2.06
CA ASN A 87 -12.49 0.04 -1.46
C ASN A 87 -11.54 0.77 -2.41
N PRO A 88 -11.64 2.11 -2.50
CA PRO A 88 -10.96 2.90 -3.52
C PRO A 88 -9.44 2.96 -3.30
N LEU A 89 -8.71 3.32 -4.35
CA LEU A 89 -7.29 3.66 -4.26
C LEU A 89 -7.16 5.04 -3.59
N VAL A 90 -6.56 5.08 -2.40
CA VAL A 90 -6.32 6.32 -1.66
C VAL A 90 -4.92 6.82 -2.00
N LEU A 91 -4.84 7.84 -2.86
CA LEU A 91 -3.59 8.54 -3.16
C LEU A 91 -3.22 9.41 -1.95
N ALA A 92 -1.97 9.35 -1.49
CA ALA A 92 -1.51 10.25 -0.44
C ALA A 92 -1.59 11.72 -0.90
N ASN A 93 -2.06 12.62 -0.04
CA ASN A 93 -2.01 14.06 -0.30
C ASN A 93 -0.55 14.52 -0.39
N LYS A 94 -0.31 15.54 -1.21
CA LYS A 94 0.99 16.21 -1.44
C LYS A 94 1.42 17.08 -0.25
N GLU A 95 1.24 16.60 0.97
CA GLU A 95 1.89 17.27 2.10
C GLU A 95 3.35 16.84 2.08
N ASP A 96 4.17 17.66 1.43
CA ASP A 96 5.61 17.62 1.57
C ASP A 96 5.90 17.79 3.06
N VAL A 97 6.27 16.68 3.72
CA VAL A 97 6.66 16.70 5.12
C VAL A 97 7.91 17.55 5.21
N LEU A 98 7.73 18.80 5.63
CA LEU A 98 8.82 19.72 5.86
C LEU A 98 9.64 19.15 7.03
N TRP A 99 10.86 18.69 6.74
CA TRP A 99 11.76 18.23 7.79
C TRP A 99 12.00 19.38 8.78
N THR A 100 11.56 19.20 10.02
CA THR A 100 11.80 20.16 11.09
C THR A 100 12.92 19.67 12.00
N TYR A 101 13.82 20.57 12.39
CA TYR A 101 14.87 20.25 13.35
C TYR A 101 14.25 20.14 14.75
N LEU A 102 14.41 18.98 15.39
CA LEU A 102 14.04 18.79 16.79
C LEU A 102 15.03 19.55 17.69
N LYS A 103 14.57 20.60 18.36
CA LYS A 103 15.37 21.28 19.40
C LYS A 103 15.45 20.36 20.61
N LYS A 104 16.66 20.05 21.10
CA LYS A 104 16.85 19.30 22.34
C LYS A 104 16.29 20.12 23.51
N THR A 105 15.27 19.60 24.18
CA THR A 105 14.79 20.16 25.45
C THR A 105 15.90 19.96 26.49
N GLN A 106 16.46 21.06 27.01
CA GLN A 106 17.40 20.95 28.12
C GLN A 106 16.62 20.43 29.34
N ALA A 107 17.08 19.31 29.91
CA ALA A 107 16.57 18.82 31.17
C ALA A 107 16.81 19.90 32.23
N LYS A 108 15.72 20.41 32.84
CA LYS A 108 15.83 21.28 34.01
C LYS A 108 16.47 20.47 35.13
N LYS A 109 17.60 20.97 35.62
CA LYS A 109 18.27 20.51 36.85
C LYS A 109 17.41 20.83 38.07
#